data_AF-A0A7S4RXA3-F1
#
_entry.id   AF-A0A7S4RXA3-F1
#
_cell.length_a   1.000
_cell.length_b   1.000
_cell.length_c   1.000
_cell.angle_alpha   90.00
_cell.angle_beta   90.00
_cell.angle_gamma   90.00
#
_symmetry.space_group_name_H-M   'P 1'
#
loop_
_entity.id
_entity.type
_entity.pdbx_description
1 polymer ?
#
loop_
_entity_poly.entity_id
_entity_poly.type
_entity_poly.pdbx_seq_one_letter_code
_entity_poly.pdbx_strand_id
1 'polypeptide(L)'
;EENYLENTEKNEYWWIHDNIQQAASSLIEEESLASFRRSIGEILYRELSENKLEASLFEVANLLNTDTTGVTNIEYVQVNLMAAEKARDISAFDNCSDYAAKGIGMLPSDKWVSHPEMAVKLYSLAAEAER
;
A
#
# COMPACT_ATOMS: atom_id res chain seq x y z
N GLU A 1 -33.41 -30.88 23.16
CA GLU A 1 -32.21 -30.90 22.31
C GLU A 1 -32.15 -29.54 21.62
N GLU A 2 -31.20 -28.64 21.85
CA GLU A 2 -29.99 -28.63 22.67
C GLU A 2 -29.80 -27.20 23.21
N ASN A 3 -29.39 -27.11 24.47
CA ASN A 3 -29.03 -25.89 25.17
C ASN A 3 -27.61 -25.45 24.74
N TYR A 4 -27.46 -24.24 24.20
CA TYR A 4 -26.16 -23.57 24.05
C TYR A 4 -26.20 -22.12 24.57
N LEU A 5 -26.73 -21.92 25.77
CA LEU A 5 -26.60 -20.63 26.44
C LEU A 5 -26.18 -20.88 27.88
N GLU A 6 -24.87 -20.83 28.11
CA GLU A 6 -24.33 -20.64 29.44
C GLU A 6 -24.47 -19.16 29.80
N ASN A 7 -25.27 -18.91 30.84
CA ASN A 7 -25.44 -17.60 31.43
C ASN A 7 -24.26 -17.36 32.38
N THR A 8 -23.34 -16.50 31.99
CA THR A 8 -22.32 -15.96 32.88
C THR A 8 -22.59 -14.47 33.07
N GLU A 9 -22.79 -14.09 34.33
CA GLU A 9 -22.98 -12.72 34.77
C GLU A 9 -21.68 -11.91 34.57
N LYS A 10 -21.44 -11.46 33.33
CA LYS A 10 -20.67 -10.25 33.01
C LYS A 10 -20.74 -9.99 31.51
N ASN A 11 -21.22 -8.80 31.17
CA ASN A 11 -21.36 -8.27 29.83
C ASN A 11 -19.98 -8.05 29.16
N GLU A 12 -19.26 -9.12 28.83
CA GLU A 12 -18.04 -9.06 28.02
C GLU A 12 -18.17 -10.04 26.85
N TYR A 13 -18.86 -9.58 25.81
CA TYR A 13 -18.73 -10.12 24.47
C TYR A 13 -17.33 -9.77 23.95
N TRP A 14 -16.32 -10.56 24.32
CA TRP A 14 -14.97 -10.41 23.75
C TRP A 14 -14.85 -11.16 22.42
N TRP A 15 -14.33 -10.43 21.44
CA TRP A 15 -14.26 -10.76 20.03
C TRP A 15 -13.56 -12.10 19.75
N ILE A 16 -14.35 -13.15 19.55
CA ILE A 16 -13.84 -14.44 19.03
C ILE A 16 -13.27 -14.30 17.60
N HIS A 17 -13.80 -13.36 16.81
CA HIS A 17 -13.28 -13.09 15.46
C HIS A 17 -11.88 -12.47 15.47
N ASP A 18 -11.58 -11.58 16.42
CA ASP A 18 -10.25 -10.96 16.51
C ASP A 18 -9.20 -11.98 16.92
N ASN A 19 -9.52 -12.91 17.82
CA ASN A 19 -8.57 -13.95 18.23
C ASN A 19 -8.25 -14.94 17.11
N ILE A 20 -9.20 -15.24 16.22
CA ILE A 20 -8.94 -16.10 15.05
C ILE A 20 -8.12 -15.36 14.00
N GLN A 21 -8.42 -14.09 13.72
CA GLN A 21 -7.60 -13.27 12.80
C GLN A 21 -6.20 -13.02 13.35
N GLN A 22 -6.05 -12.76 14.65
CA GLN A 22 -4.76 -12.58 15.32
C GLN A 22 -3.96 -13.88 15.37
N ALA A 23 -4.61 -15.03 15.64
CA ALA A 23 -3.94 -16.34 15.61
C ALA A 23 -3.53 -16.74 14.19
N ALA A 24 -4.38 -16.51 13.18
CA ALA A 24 -4.04 -16.75 11.78
C ALA A 24 -2.91 -15.83 11.28
N SER A 25 -2.92 -14.56 11.69
CA SER A 25 -1.84 -13.61 11.39
C SER A 25 -0.53 -13.95 12.11
N SER A 26 -0.60 -14.59 13.29
CA SER A 26 0.58 -15.03 14.04
C SER A 26 1.20 -16.33 13.50
N LEU A 27 0.48 -17.08 12.65
CA LEU A 27 0.92 -18.37 12.09
C LEU A 27 1.58 -18.23 10.71
N ILE A 28 1.41 -17.08 10.06
CA ILE A 28 1.96 -16.75 8.75
C ILE A 28 3.25 -15.97 9.02
N GLU A 29 4.40 -16.46 8.57
CA GLU A 29 5.66 -15.70 8.65
C GLU A 29 5.42 -14.31 8.04
N GLU A 30 5.80 -13.22 8.71
CA GLU A 30 5.49 -11.85 8.26
C GLU A 30 5.90 -11.60 6.79
N GLU A 31 7.00 -12.24 6.37
CA GLU A 31 7.51 -12.22 4.99
C GLU A 31 6.56 -12.89 3.97
N SER A 32 5.86 -13.95 4.39
CA SER A 32 4.84 -14.62 3.57
C SER A 32 3.55 -13.79 3.44
N LEU A 33 3.20 -12.99 4.45
CA LEU A 33 2.08 -12.05 4.35
C LEU A 33 2.43 -10.85 3.46
N ALA A 34 3.66 -10.32 3.59
CA ALA A 34 4.15 -9.20 2.80
C ALA A 34 4.20 -9.55 1.30
N SER A 35 4.76 -10.70 0.96
CA SER A 35 4.78 -11.21 -0.41
C SER A 35 3.38 -11.44 -0.97
N PHE A 36 2.46 -12.00 -0.17
CA PHE A 36 1.07 -12.18 -0.58
C PHE A 36 0.36 -10.84 -0.87
N ARG A 37 0.50 -9.83 -0.01
CA ARG A 37 -0.05 -8.48 -0.23
C ARG A 37 0.48 -7.88 -1.54
N ARG A 38 1.78 -8.02 -1.77
CA ARG A 38 2.43 -7.55 -3.00
C ARG A 38 1.84 -8.23 -4.23
N SER A 39 1.68 -9.56 -4.21
CA SER A 39 1.04 -10.29 -5.32
C SER A 39 -0.37 -9.81 -5.61
N ILE A 40 -1.17 -9.49 -4.59
CA ILE A 40 -2.50 -8.89 -4.80
C ILE A 40 -2.37 -7.53 -5.49
N GLY A 41 -1.46 -6.67 -5.02
CA GLY A 41 -1.21 -5.36 -5.65
C GLY A 41 -0.83 -5.48 -7.12
N GLU A 42 0.05 -6.42 -7.48
CA GLU A 42 0.48 -6.64 -8.86
C GLU A 42 -0.65 -7.18 -9.75
N ILE A 43 -1.52 -8.04 -9.21
CA ILE A 43 -2.70 -8.52 -9.93
C ILE A 43 -3.67 -7.36 -10.17
N LEU A 44 -3.97 -6.57 -9.14
CA LEU A 44 -4.88 -5.43 -9.27
C LEU A 44 -4.36 -4.39 -10.27
N TYR A 45 -3.06 -4.07 -10.22
CA TYR A 45 -2.46 -3.12 -11.15
C TYR A 45 -2.58 -3.56 -12.62
N ARG A 46 -2.43 -4.87 -12.89
CA ARG A 46 -2.50 -5.42 -14.25
C ARG A 46 -3.92 -5.63 -14.77
N GLU A 47 -4.83 -6.03 -13.90
CA GLU A 47 -6.16 -6.51 -14.30
C GLU A 47 -7.25 -5.42 -14.20
N LEU A 48 -7.04 -4.37 -13.41
CA LEU A 48 -8.00 -3.28 -13.31
C LEU A 48 -7.98 -2.41 -14.57
N SER A 49 -9.15 -2.18 -15.15
CA SER A 49 -9.36 -1.10 -16.12
C SER A 49 -8.94 0.25 -15.54
N GLU A 50 -8.49 1.19 -16.37
CA GLU A 50 -8.03 2.53 -15.96
C GLU A 50 -8.95 3.20 -14.94
N ASN A 51 -10.26 3.29 -15.19
CA ASN A 51 -11.22 3.92 -14.26
C ASN A 51 -11.27 3.25 -12.88
N LYS A 52 -11.12 1.92 -12.83
CA LYS A 52 -11.10 1.17 -11.57
C LYS A 52 -9.76 1.29 -10.86
N LEU A 53 -8.67 1.31 -11.62
CA LEU A 53 -7.34 1.54 -11.07
C LEU A 53 -7.26 2.94 -10.45
N GLU A 54 -7.76 3.95 -11.14
CA GLU A 54 -7.83 5.33 -10.63
C GLU A 54 -8.64 5.38 -9.32
N ALA A 55 -9.80 4.72 -9.26
CA ALA A 55 -10.62 4.66 -8.05
C ALA A 55 -9.89 4.00 -6.87
N SER A 56 -9.19 2.89 -7.10
CA SER A 56 -8.52 2.07 -6.07
C SER A 56 -7.00 2.34 -5.96
N LEU A 57 -6.53 3.50 -6.46
CA LEU A 57 -5.10 3.74 -6.66
C LEU A 57 -4.30 3.70 -5.36
N PHE A 58 -4.85 4.23 -4.26
CA PHE A 58 -4.17 4.24 -2.97
C PHE A 58 -4.05 2.83 -2.39
N GLU A 59 -5.10 2.01 -2.52
CA GLU A 59 -5.09 0.62 -2.10
C GLU A 59 -4.04 -0.18 -2.88
N VAL A 60 -3.98 0.00 -4.20
CA VAL A 60 -2.96 -0.64 -5.04
C VAL A 60 -1.57 -0.18 -4.65
N ALA A 61 -1.34 1.12 -4.50
CA ALA A 61 -0.05 1.66 -4.07
C ALA A 61 0.38 1.11 -2.70
N ASN A 62 -0.54 1.04 -1.73
CA ASN A 62 -0.26 0.52 -0.40
C ASN A 62 0.09 -0.96 -0.40
N LEU A 63 -0.59 -1.77 -1.22
CA LEU A 63 -0.26 -3.19 -1.39
C LEU A 63 1.14 -3.37 -1.98
N LEU A 64 1.47 -2.62 -3.04
CA LEU A 64 2.78 -2.67 -3.70
C LEU A 64 3.92 -2.13 -2.82
N ASN A 65 3.61 -1.17 -1.95
CA ASN A 65 4.55 -0.55 -1.01
C ASN A 65 4.88 -1.42 0.22
N THR A 66 4.33 -2.63 0.29
CA THR A 66 4.62 -3.60 1.36
C THR A 66 6.03 -4.17 1.17
N ASP A 67 6.90 -3.91 2.15
CA ASP A 67 8.28 -4.40 2.21
C ASP A 67 9.09 -4.14 0.92
N THR A 68 9.43 -2.88 0.67
CA THR A 68 10.06 -2.44 -0.59
C THR A 68 11.51 -2.04 -0.42
N THR A 69 12.14 -2.49 0.66
CA THR A 69 13.53 -2.15 0.96
C THR A 69 14.45 -2.74 -0.11
N GLY A 70 15.14 -1.88 -0.87
CA GLY A 70 16.03 -2.31 -1.94
C GLY A 70 15.34 -2.78 -3.23
N VAL A 71 14.01 -2.63 -3.34
CA VAL A 71 13.29 -2.96 -4.58
C VAL A 71 13.50 -1.83 -5.60
N THR A 72 13.96 -2.19 -6.80
CA THR A 72 13.98 -1.29 -7.96
C THR A 72 12.99 -1.82 -9.00
N ASN A 73 11.86 -1.14 -9.18
CA ASN A 73 10.81 -1.57 -10.11
C ASN A 73 10.04 -0.37 -10.67
N ILE A 74 10.16 -0.12 -11.97
CA ILE A 74 9.58 1.06 -12.63
C ILE A 74 8.05 1.06 -12.62
N GLU A 75 7.39 -0.10 -12.66
CA GLU A 75 5.92 -0.16 -12.57
C GLU A 75 5.45 0.34 -11.21
N TYR A 76 6.17 -0.01 -10.14
CA TYR A 76 5.83 0.42 -8.79
C TYR A 76 6.12 1.91 -8.60
N VAL A 77 7.18 2.42 -9.23
CA VAL A 77 7.47 3.86 -9.28
C VAL A 77 6.32 4.60 -9.98
N GLN A 78 5.81 4.06 -11.09
CA GLN A 78 4.68 4.65 -11.82
C GLN A 78 3.41 4.70 -10.97
N VAL A 79 3.07 3.62 -10.25
CA VAL A 79 1.92 3.60 -9.33
C VAL A 79 2.07 4.64 -8.23
N ASN A 80 3.26 4.74 -7.63
CA ASN A 80 3.55 5.72 -6.59
C ASN A 80 3.50 7.16 -7.12
N LEU A 81 3.96 7.41 -8.34
CA LEU A 81 3.85 8.72 -8.98
C LEU A 81 2.38 9.11 -9.17
N MET A 82 1.56 8.21 -9.71
CA MET A 82 0.12 8.47 -9.89
C MET A 82 -0.57 8.69 -8.53
N ALA A 83 -0.22 7.91 -7.51
CA ALA A 83 -0.77 8.06 -6.17
C ALA A 83 -0.37 9.40 -5.55
N ALA A 84 0.87 9.83 -5.70
CA ALA A 84 1.35 11.14 -5.23
C ALA A 84 0.64 12.29 -5.96
N GLU A 85 0.49 12.22 -7.29
CA GLU A 85 -0.26 13.23 -8.07
C GLU A 85 -1.72 13.31 -7.61
N LYS A 86 -2.40 12.16 -7.45
CA LYS A 86 -3.78 12.11 -6.93
C LYS A 86 -3.88 12.68 -5.52
N ALA A 87 -2.92 12.37 -4.64
CA ALA A 87 -2.89 12.88 -3.27
C ALA A 87 -2.70 14.40 -3.24
N ARG A 88 -1.81 14.95 -4.07
CA ARG A 88 -1.66 16.40 -4.26
C ARG A 88 -2.98 17.04 -4.72
N ASP A 89 -3.65 16.46 -5.71
CA ASP A 89 -4.86 17.03 -6.30
C ASP A 89 -6.03 17.13 -5.29
N ILE A 90 -6.05 16.25 -4.29
CA ILE A 90 -7.01 16.31 -3.17
C ILE A 90 -6.45 16.98 -1.91
N SER A 91 -5.28 17.62 -1.99
CA SER A 91 -4.58 18.30 -0.89
C SER A 91 -4.21 17.39 0.30
N ALA A 92 -4.01 16.10 0.07
CA ALA A 92 -3.51 15.14 1.06
C ALA A 92 -1.97 15.10 1.03
N PHE A 93 -1.34 16.18 1.51
CA PHE A 93 0.12 16.38 1.36
C PHE A 93 0.97 15.33 2.09
N ASP A 94 0.55 14.85 3.27
CA ASP A 94 1.26 13.76 3.96
C ASP A 94 1.35 12.51 3.08
N ASN A 95 0.22 12.09 2.51
CA ASN A 95 0.18 10.96 1.57
C ASN A 95 0.97 11.24 0.29
N CYS A 96 0.92 12.47 -0.23
CA CYS A 96 1.70 12.87 -1.39
C CYS A 96 3.20 12.69 -1.14
N SER A 97 3.70 13.18 -0.01
CA SER A 97 5.09 13.02 0.42
C SER A 97 5.47 11.54 0.57
N ASP A 98 4.62 10.76 1.23
CA ASP A 98 4.87 9.33 1.46
C ASP A 98 4.99 8.53 0.15
N TYR A 99 4.03 8.70 -0.77
CA TYR A 99 4.07 8.03 -2.07
C TYR A 99 5.23 8.53 -2.93
N ALA A 100 5.52 9.83 -2.92
CA ALA A 100 6.67 10.37 -3.65
C ALA A 100 7.99 9.78 -3.13
N ALA A 101 8.18 9.72 -1.81
CA ALA A 101 9.36 9.14 -1.18
C ALA A 101 9.52 7.65 -1.51
N LYS A 102 8.43 6.87 -1.50
CA LYS A 102 8.44 5.46 -1.90
C LYS A 102 8.84 5.29 -3.36
N GLY A 103 8.26 6.07 -4.27
CA GLY A 103 8.63 6.08 -5.68
C GLY A 103 10.11 6.44 -5.89
N ILE A 104 10.62 7.45 -5.18
CA ILE A 104 12.04 7.84 -5.25
C ILE A 104 12.96 6.70 -4.80
N GLY A 105 12.59 5.99 -3.73
CA GLY A 105 13.38 4.87 -3.19
C GLY A 105 13.47 3.67 -4.14
N MET A 106 12.52 3.54 -5.08
CA MET A 106 12.46 2.44 -6.06
C MET A 106 13.03 2.77 -7.43
N LEU A 107 13.46 4.02 -7.65
CA LEU A 107 14.14 4.41 -8.89
C LEU A 107 15.55 3.83 -8.95
N PRO A 108 16.05 3.47 -10.15
CA PRO A 108 17.42 2.99 -10.31
C PRO A 108 18.45 4.09 -9.96
N SER A 109 19.68 3.67 -9.71
CA SER A 109 20.77 4.60 -9.38
C SER A 109 21.04 5.63 -10.49
N ASP A 110 20.85 5.22 -11.75
CA ASP A 110 21.02 6.04 -12.96
C ASP A 110 19.76 6.82 -13.38
N LYS A 111 18.75 6.92 -12.51
CA LYS A 111 17.42 7.52 -12.77
C LYS A 111 17.43 8.85 -13.53
N TRP A 112 18.41 9.71 -13.29
CA TRP A 112 18.51 11.01 -13.97
C TRP A 112 18.85 10.90 -15.46
N VAL A 113 19.36 9.75 -15.88
CA VAL A 113 19.66 9.42 -17.28
C VAL A 113 18.60 8.47 -17.83
N SER A 114 18.24 7.42 -17.09
CA SER A 114 17.32 6.39 -17.57
C SER A 114 15.85 6.80 -17.51
N HIS A 115 15.44 7.58 -16.50
CA HIS A 115 14.05 7.97 -16.23
C HIS A 115 13.93 9.44 -15.74
N PRO A 116 14.50 10.42 -16.47
CA PRO A 116 14.61 11.80 -16.00
C PRO A 116 13.25 12.43 -15.67
N GLU A 117 12.24 12.20 -16.50
CA GLU A 117 10.90 12.78 -16.30
C GLU A 117 10.24 12.28 -15.02
N MET A 118 10.29 10.97 -14.78
CA MET A 118 9.71 10.34 -13.60
C MET A 118 10.43 10.80 -12.32
N ALA A 119 11.77 10.88 -12.37
CA ALA A 119 12.57 11.43 -11.29
C ALA A 119 12.19 12.89 -11.00
N VAL A 120 12.18 13.76 -12.00
CA VAL A 120 11.83 15.18 -11.81
C VAL A 120 10.45 15.33 -11.18
N LYS A 121 9.43 14.62 -11.67
CA LYS A 121 8.07 14.68 -11.12
C LYS A 121 8.02 14.26 -9.66
N LEU A 122 8.59 13.11 -9.32
CA LEU A 122 8.56 12.59 -7.94
C LEU A 122 9.27 13.52 -6.96
N TYR A 123 10.48 14.00 -7.31
CA TYR A 123 11.21 14.94 -6.45
C TYR A 123 10.48 16.28 -6.33
N SER A 124 9.77 16.73 -7.37
CA SER A 124 8.97 17.95 -7.32
C SER A 124 7.76 17.80 -6.40
N LEU A 125 7.05 16.67 -6.49
CA LEU A 125 5.91 16.35 -5.62
C LEU A 125 6.33 16.25 -4.15
N ALA A 126 7.46 15.60 -3.87
CA ALA A 126 8.01 15.53 -2.52
C ALA A 126 8.32 16.94 -1.97
N ALA A 127 9.00 17.78 -2.75
CA ALA A 127 9.34 19.14 -2.34
C ALA A 127 8.09 20.05 -2.19
N GLU A 128 7.04 19.82 -2.97
CA GLU A 128 5.77 20.54 -2.86
C GLU A 128 5.02 20.17 -1.58
N ALA A 129 5.03 18.88 -1.21
CA ALA A 129 4.34 18.35 -0.04
C ALA A 129 5.00 18.68 1.31
N GLU A 130 6.27 19.10 1.32
CA GLU A 130 6.98 19.54 2.54
C GLU A 130 6.62 20.97 3.01
N ARG A 131 5.76 21.69 2.27
CA ARG A 131 5.36 23.07 2.59
C ARG A 131 4.15 23.16 3.51
#